data_AF-A0A7V1N1D9-F1
#
_entry.id   AF-A0A7V1N1D9-F1
#
_cell.length_a   1.000
_cell.length_b   1.000
_cell.length_c   1.000
_cell.angle_alpha   90.00
_cell.angle_beta   90.00
_cell.angle_gamma   90.00
#
_symmetry.space_group_name_H-M   'P 1'
#
loop_
_entity.id
_entity.type
_entity.pdbx_description
1 polymer ?
#
loop_
_entity_poly.entity_id
_entity_poly.type
_entity_poly.pdbx_seq_one_letter_code
_entity_poly.pdbx_strand_id
1 'polypeptide(L)'
;MSVIERKEIYKKIEEMRGHPLITYVTSQRRNATGAMAADVIQQFTKQLLEIPSETKEVDFLIVSNGGDPTVAWRVISLLREKFDRIYALLPYEAFSAATLLALGADEIIMHPFSNLGPVDPQLGYQKKSGEKVSFGAEDLRHFMEFVREDVGIKEDT
;
A
#
# COMPACT_ATOMS: atom_id res chain seq x y z
N MET A 1 11.69 18.59 -7.25
CA MET A 1 11.76 18.91 -5.82
C MET A 1 13.00 18.27 -5.21
N SER A 2 13.84 19.07 -4.57
CA SER A 2 15.04 18.63 -3.85
C SER A 2 14.66 17.94 -2.52
N VAL A 3 15.64 17.28 -1.88
CA VAL A 3 15.45 16.73 -0.52
C VAL A 3 15.18 17.85 0.49
N ILE A 4 15.85 19.00 0.33
CA ILE A 4 15.72 20.15 1.24
C ILE A 4 14.29 20.69 1.19
N GLU A 5 13.76 20.91 -0.01
CA GLU A 5 12.38 21.37 -0.20
C GLU A 5 11.35 20.40 0.40
N ARG A 6 11.55 19.09 0.24
CA ARG A 6 10.66 18.08 0.83
C ARG A 6 10.67 18.13 2.36
N LYS A 7 11.85 18.26 2.98
CA LYS A 7 11.97 18.34 4.44
C LYS A 7 11.23 19.55 5.02
N GLU A 8 11.34 20.71 4.37
CA GLU A 8 10.60 21.91 4.78
C GLU A 8 9.08 21.72 4.67
N ILE A 9 8.61 21.02 3.63
CA ILE A 9 7.19 20.71 3.47
C ILE A 9 6.72 19.72 4.54
N TYR A 10 7.48 18.66 4.81
CA TYR A 10 7.13 17.67 5.83
C TYR A 10 7.05 18.29 7.21
N LYS A 11 8.01 19.17 7.56
CA LYS A 11 7.98 19.91 8.82
C LYS A 11 6.71 20.76 8.97
N LYS A 12 6.28 21.44 7.89
CA LYS A 12 5.02 22.20 7.90
C LYS A 12 3.80 21.31 8.11
N ILE A 13 3.79 20.11 7.53
CA ILE A 13 2.71 19.14 7.75
C ILE A 13 2.68 18.73 9.22
N GLU A 14 3.83 18.36 9.80
CA GLU A 14 3.93 18.01 11.23
C GLU A 14 3.48 19.15 12.14
N GLU A 15 3.87 20.39 11.85
CA GLU A 15 3.44 21.59 12.59
C GLU A 15 1.92 21.81 12.50
N MET A 16 1.32 21.61 11.33
CA MET A 16 -0.12 21.78 11.12
C MET A 16 -0.95 20.66 11.76
N ARG A 17 -0.39 19.45 11.82
CA ARG A 17 -1.09 18.24 12.27
C ARG A 17 -0.87 17.94 13.75
N GLY A 18 0.26 18.37 14.31
CA GLY A 18 0.57 18.22 15.73
C GLY A 18 1.12 16.85 16.12
N HIS A 19 1.45 15.99 15.16
CA HIS A 19 2.05 14.68 15.37
C HIS A 19 3.08 14.35 14.28
N PRO A 20 4.02 13.42 14.54
CA PRO A 20 5.09 13.09 13.60
C PRO A 20 4.57 12.56 12.26
N LEU A 21 5.35 12.81 11.22
CA LEU A 21 5.08 12.34 9.87
C LEU A 21 6.10 11.27 9.45
N ILE A 22 5.61 10.08 9.13
CA ILE A 22 6.40 9.05 8.46
C ILE A 22 6.02 9.01 6.98
N THR A 23 7.00 8.97 6.08
CA THR A 23 6.74 8.96 4.63
C THR A 23 7.14 7.64 4.00
N TYR A 24 6.20 6.98 3.32
CA TYR A 24 6.41 5.77 2.55
C TYR A 24 6.22 6.07 1.06
N VAL A 25 7.33 6.25 0.35
CA VAL A 25 7.31 6.65 -1.06
C VAL A 25 8.15 5.68 -1.89
N THR A 26 7.53 5.03 -2.88
CA THR A 26 8.25 4.20 -3.86
C THR A 26 8.40 4.96 -5.18
N SER A 27 9.54 4.79 -5.85
CA SER A 27 9.77 5.41 -7.16
C SER A 27 8.86 4.80 -8.23
N GLN A 28 8.23 5.66 -9.04
CA GLN A 28 7.45 5.26 -10.23
C GLN A 28 8.20 5.53 -11.54
N ARG A 29 9.49 5.86 -11.46
CA ARG A 29 10.28 6.21 -12.64
C ARG A 29 10.56 4.96 -13.47
N ARG A 30 10.34 5.05 -14.79
CA ARG A 30 10.72 3.99 -15.73
C ARG A 30 12.19 3.62 -15.55
N ASN A 31 12.47 2.31 -15.46
CA ASN A 31 13.80 1.72 -15.18
C ASN A 31 14.39 1.98 -13.79
N ALA A 32 13.63 2.62 -12.89
CA ALA A 32 14.02 2.83 -11.50
C ALA A 32 12.78 2.73 -10.59
N THR A 33 11.90 1.76 -10.88
CA THR A 33 10.67 1.51 -10.12
C THR A 33 11.02 0.89 -8.77
N GLY A 34 10.43 1.40 -7.71
CA GLY A 34 10.47 0.79 -6.38
C GLY A 34 9.19 0.01 -6.12
N ALA A 35 9.29 -1.04 -5.31
CA ALA A 35 8.15 -1.81 -4.83
C ALA A 35 8.19 -1.88 -3.29
N MET A 36 7.04 -2.12 -2.67
CA MET A 36 6.99 -2.51 -1.26
C MET A 36 7.68 -3.86 -1.08
N ALA A 37 8.78 -3.89 -0.33
CA ALA A 37 9.61 -5.07 -0.15
C ALA A 37 10.22 -5.10 1.26
N ALA A 38 10.67 -6.30 1.69
CA ALA A 38 11.04 -6.56 3.08
C ALA A 38 12.28 -5.78 3.57
N ASP A 39 13.11 -5.26 2.67
CA ASP A 39 14.28 -4.43 2.99
C ASP A 39 13.89 -3.10 3.67
N VAL A 40 12.67 -2.60 3.44
CA VAL A 40 12.17 -1.39 4.10
C VAL A 40 12.03 -1.57 5.61
N ILE A 41 11.74 -2.79 6.08
CA ILE A 41 11.35 -3.03 7.47
C ILE A 41 12.46 -2.59 8.44
N GLN A 42 13.72 -2.92 8.15
CA GLN A 42 14.83 -2.55 9.03
C GLN A 42 14.96 -1.03 9.17
N GLN A 43 14.81 -0.28 8.07
CA GLN A 43 14.92 1.18 8.10
C GLN A 43 13.69 1.82 8.72
N PHE A 44 12.51 1.24 8.51
CA PHE A 44 11.26 1.66 9.11
C PHE A 44 11.29 1.53 10.63
N THR A 45 11.71 0.37 11.16
CA THR A 45 11.80 0.15 12.61
C THR A 45 12.80 1.09 13.28
N LYS A 46 13.93 1.41 12.62
CA LYS A 46 14.88 2.42 13.14
C LYS A 46 14.23 3.79 13.30
N GLN A 47 13.50 4.25 12.28
CA GLN A 47 12.77 5.53 12.35
C GLN A 47 11.69 5.51 13.43
N LEU A 48 10.98 4.39 13.61
CA LEU A 48 9.98 4.26 14.68
C LEU A 48 10.59 4.36 16.08
N LEU A 49 11.81 3.86 16.28
CA LEU A 49 12.51 3.95 17.57
C LEU A 49 12.99 5.36 17.88
N GLU A 50 13.20 6.20 16.86
CA GLU A 50 13.58 7.61 17.03
C GLU A 50 12.38 8.48 17.48
N ILE A 51 11.15 8.03 17.24
CA ILE A 51 9.95 8.72 17.68
C ILE A 51 9.74 8.46 19.19
N PRO A 52 9.53 9.50 20.01
CA PRO A 52 9.36 9.35 21.45
C PRO A 52 8.23 8.38 21.83
N SER A 53 8.44 7.57 22.87
CA SER A 53 7.53 6.49 23.31
C SER A 53 6.14 6.97 23.77
N GLU A 54 6.05 8.22 24.20
CA GLU A 54 4.84 8.89 24.64
C GLU A 54 3.98 9.39 23.47
N THR A 55 4.52 9.38 22.25
CA THR A 55 3.77 9.77 21.05
C THR A 55 2.68 8.74 20.78
N LYS A 56 1.43 9.19 20.75
CA LYS A 56 0.24 8.33 20.57
C LYS A 56 -0.37 8.39 19.18
N GLU A 57 0.00 9.37 18.39
CA GLU A 57 -0.61 9.62 17.08
C GLU A 57 0.48 9.81 16.01
N VAL A 58 0.18 9.41 14.78
CA VAL A 58 1.11 9.52 13.66
C VAL A 58 0.40 9.77 12.34
N ASP A 59 0.94 10.69 11.53
CA ASP A 59 0.59 10.78 10.12
C ASP A 59 1.53 9.89 9.30
N PHE A 60 0.95 9.18 8.35
CA PHE A 60 1.66 8.29 7.47
C PHE A 60 1.35 8.60 6.01
N LEU A 61 2.30 9.26 5.34
CA LEU A 61 2.15 9.67 3.95
C LEU A 61 2.53 8.52 3.02
N ILE A 62 1.60 8.11 2.15
CA ILE A 62 1.78 6.95 1.27
C ILE A 62 1.73 7.39 -0.19
N VAL A 63 2.76 7.05 -0.95
CA VAL A 63 2.80 7.14 -2.42
C VAL A 63 3.45 5.87 -2.96
N SER A 64 2.65 4.91 -3.39
CA SER A 64 3.18 3.62 -3.85
C SER A 64 2.21 2.84 -4.74
N ASN A 65 2.76 2.07 -5.68
CA ASN A 65 2.00 1.10 -6.48
C ASN A 65 1.97 -0.30 -5.85
N GLY A 66 2.34 -0.40 -4.57
CA GLY A 66 2.31 -1.64 -3.83
C GLY A 66 3.56 -2.48 -4.05
N GLY A 67 3.39 -3.80 -3.94
CA GLY A 67 4.46 -4.78 -3.86
C GLY A 67 4.00 -5.94 -3.02
N ASP A 68 4.82 -6.35 -2.06
CA ASP A 68 4.49 -7.45 -1.16
C ASP A 68 3.42 -7.04 -0.11
N PRO A 69 2.22 -7.65 -0.11
CA PRO A 69 1.18 -7.35 0.88
C PRO A 69 1.57 -7.75 2.31
N THR A 70 2.49 -8.70 2.49
CA THR A 70 2.99 -9.06 3.83
C THR A 70 3.82 -7.93 4.44
N VAL A 71 4.50 -7.13 3.62
CA VAL A 71 5.24 -5.94 4.05
C VAL A 71 4.27 -4.85 4.48
N ALA A 72 3.20 -4.62 3.70
CA ALA A 72 2.13 -3.70 4.10
C ALA A 72 1.52 -4.07 5.46
N TRP A 73 1.16 -5.35 5.63
CA TRP A 73 0.65 -5.88 6.91
C TRP A 73 1.62 -5.67 8.07
N ARG A 74 2.91 -5.94 7.84
CA ARG A 74 3.94 -5.78 8.88
C ARG A 74 4.15 -4.32 9.25
N VAL A 75 4.18 -3.41 8.27
CA VAL A 75 4.33 -1.96 8.51
C VAL A 75 3.17 -1.44 9.35
N ILE A 76 1.92 -1.74 8.99
CA ILE A 76 0.78 -1.27 9.78
C ILE A 76 0.75 -1.90 11.17
N SER A 77 1.12 -3.18 11.30
CA SER A 77 1.19 -3.86 12.61
C SER A 77 2.20 -3.17 13.54
N LEU A 78 3.38 -2.80 13.03
CA LEU A 78 4.40 -2.06 13.78
C LEU A 78 3.91 -0.66 14.20
N LEU A 79 3.16 0.03 13.32
CA LEU A 79 2.55 1.31 13.68
C LEU A 79 1.51 1.14 14.79
N ARG A 80 0.65 0.12 14.70
CA ARG A 80 -0.40 -0.18 15.69
C ARG A 80 0.14 -0.61 17.04
N GLU A 81 1.34 -1.19 17.08
CA GLU A 81 2.01 -1.52 18.34
C GLU A 81 2.45 -0.26 19.10
N LYS A 82 2.78 0.82 18.38
CA LYS A 82 3.36 2.05 18.95
C LYS A 82 2.33 3.17 19.15
N PHE A 83 1.38 3.31 18.22
CA PHE A 83 0.46 4.44 18.16
C PHE A 83 -0.99 4.00 18.37
N ASP A 84 -1.74 4.83 19.10
CA ASP A 84 -3.15 4.65 19.37
C ASP A 84 -4.00 5.10 18.17
N ARG A 85 -3.56 6.13 17.43
CA ARG A 85 -4.19 6.65 16.22
C ARG A 85 -3.20 6.78 15.06
N ILE A 86 -3.61 6.32 13.87
CA ILE A 86 -2.84 6.37 12.63
C ILE A 86 -3.68 7.05 11.56
N TYR A 87 -3.12 8.07 10.91
CA TYR A 87 -3.76 8.79 9.81
C TYR A 87 -2.99 8.51 8.51
N ALA A 88 -3.65 7.98 7.48
CA ALA A 88 -3.04 7.80 6.17
C ALA A 88 -3.22 9.07 5.32
N LEU A 89 -2.12 9.69 4.91
CA LEU A 89 -2.13 10.85 4.02
C LEU A 89 -1.85 10.40 2.58
N LEU A 90 -2.82 10.57 1.69
CA LEU A 90 -2.74 10.18 0.28
C LEU A 90 -2.71 11.41 -0.61
N PRO A 91 -1.52 11.94 -0.96
CA PRO A 91 -1.40 13.04 -1.91
C PRO A 91 -1.61 12.60 -3.37
N TYR A 92 -1.45 11.31 -3.67
CA TYR A 92 -1.48 10.79 -5.04
C TYR A 92 -1.91 9.30 -5.12
N GLU A 93 -1.04 8.37 -5.50
CA GLU A 93 -1.40 6.97 -5.74
C GLU A 93 -1.06 6.06 -4.54
N ALA A 94 -2.03 5.24 -4.10
CA ALA A 94 -1.79 4.10 -3.22
C ALA A 94 -2.53 2.88 -3.75
N PHE A 95 -1.82 2.01 -4.49
CA PHE A 95 -2.39 0.85 -5.18
C PHE A 95 -1.93 -0.49 -4.59
N SER A 96 -2.74 -1.54 -4.76
CA SER A 96 -2.42 -2.91 -4.33
C SER A 96 -2.07 -2.97 -2.84
N ALA A 97 -0.89 -3.50 -2.48
CA ALA A 97 -0.43 -3.57 -1.09
C ALA A 97 -0.44 -2.20 -0.37
N ALA A 98 -0.23 -1.09 -1.09
CA ALA A 98 -0.29 0.25 -0.49
C ALA A 98 -1.72 0.67 -0.13
N THR A 99 -2.73 0.17 -0.84
CA THR A 99 -4.14 0.32 -0.47
C THR A 99 -4.43 -0.43 0.83
N LEU A 100 -3.96 -1.67 0.98
CA LEU A 100 -4.10 -2.43 2.24
C LEU A 100 -3.46 -1.70 3.41
N LEU A 101 -2.29 -1.12 3.19
CA LEU A 101 -1.59 -0.32 4.18
C LEU A 101 -2.40 0.92 4.59
N ALA A 102 -2.96 1.65 3.64
CA ALA A 102 -3.82 2.80 3.91
C ALA A 102 -5.12 2.41 4.65
N LEU A 103 -5.74 1.30 4.27
CA LEU A 103 -6.96 0.78 4.92
C LEU A 103 -6.75 0.32 6.36
N GLY A 104 -5.50 0.07 6.77
CA GLY A 104 -5.17 -0.26 8.15
C GLY A 104 -5.09 0.95 9.09
N ALA A 105 -5.12 2.17 8.55
CA ALA A 105 -5.17 3.41 9.33
C ALA A 105 -6.58 3.67 9.91
N ASP A 106 -6.68 4.57 10.89
CA ASP A 106 -7.96 4.96 11.47
C ASP A 106 -8.72 5.99 10.62
N GLU A 107 -7.99 6.78 9.86
CA GLU A 107 -8.53 7.80 8.97
C GLU A 107 -7.66 7.90 7.72
N ILE A 108 -8.30 8.09 6.57
CA ILE A 108 -7.63 8.27 5.27
C ILE A 108 -7.95 9.67 4.77
N ILE A 109 -6.94 10.52 4.71
CA ILE A 109 -7.03 11.90 4.22
C ILE A 109 -6.52 11.91 2.78
N MET A 110 -7.45 12.14 1.85
CA MET A 110 -7.20 12.06 0.41
C MET A 110 -7.14 13.46 -0.21
N HIS A 111 -6.07 13.73 -0.97
CA HIS A 111 -6.06 14.86 -1.89
C HIS A 111 -7.13 14.64 -2.99
N PRO A 112 -7.76 15.69 -3.56
CA PRO A 112 -8.79 15.53 -4.59
C PRO A 112 -8.38 14.75 -5.86
N PHE A 113 -7.07 14.63 -6.10
CA PHE A 113 -6.51 13.87 -7.23
C PHE A 113 -5.83 12.57 -6.80
N SER A 114 -5.99 12.15 -5.54
CA SER A 114 -5.45 10.88 -5.07
C SER A 114 -6.40 9.73 -5.35
N ASN A 115 -5.83 8.52 -5.44
CA ASN A 115 -6.58 7.32 -5.77
C ASN A 115 -6.11 6.14 -4.92
N LEU A 116 -7.08 5.36 -4.44
CA LEU A 116 -6.87 4.01 -3.95
C LEU A 116 -7.08 3.02 -5.10
N GLY A 117 -6.19 2.04 -5.21
CA GLY A 117 -6.22 1.04 -6.27
C GLY A 117 -6.92 -0.25 -5.84
N PRO A 118 -7.17 -1.17 -6.78
CA PRO A 118 -7.68 -2.49 -6.44
C PRO A 118 -6.67 -3.26 -5.57
N VAL A 119 -7.20 -4.07 -4.64
CA VAL A 119 -6.44 -4.96 -3.75
C VAL A 119 -6.47 -6.43 -4.19
N ASP A 120 -7.20 -6.73 -5.28
CA ASP A 120 -7.38 -8.11 -5.74
C ASP A 120 -6.04 -8.75 -6.12
N PRO A 121 -5.66 -9.89 -5.51
CA PRO A 121 -4.45 -10.61 -5.89
C PRO A 121 -4.51 -11.02 -7.37
N GLN A 122 -3.51 -10.59 -8.12
CA GLN A 122 -3.35 -10.97 -9.50
C GLN A 122 -2.67 -12.34 -9.61
N LEU A 123 -3.37 -13.29 -10.21
CA LEU A 123 -2.83 -14.61 -10.54
C LEU A 123 -2.04 -14.52 -11.84
N GLY A 124 -0.78 -14.97 -11.80
CA GLY A 124 0.09 -15.03 -12.97
C GLY A 124 0.14 -16.45 -13.54
N TYR A 125 -0.17 -16.60 -14.83
CA TYR A 125 0.02 -17.86 -15.56
C TYR A 125 0.96 -17.64 -16.74
N GLN A 126 2.01 -18.46 -16.83
CA GLN A 126 2.87 -18.47 -18.01
C GLN A 126 2.40 -19.56 -18.97
N LYS A 127 1.94 -19.14 -20.15
CA LYS A 127 1.60 -20.08 -21.23
C LYS A 127 2.84 -20.84 -21.68
N LYS A 128 2.63 -22.03 -22.25
CA LYS A 128 3.69 -22.81 -22.91
C LYS A 128 4.41 -22.03 -24.03
N SER A 129 3.76 -21.02 -24.61
CA SER A 129 4.35 -20.10 -25.59
C SER A 129 5.31 -19.06 -24.99
N GLY A 130 5.41 -18.98 -23.66
CA GLY A 130 6.24 -18.01 -22.94
C GLY A 130 5.50 -16.71 -22.57
N GLU A 131 4.32 -16.47 -23.12
CA GLU A 131 3.47 -15.32 -22.79
C GLU A 131 2.98 -15.40 -21.33
N LYS A 132 3.15 -14.32 -20.58
CA LYS A 132 2.60 -14.19 -19.22
C LYS A 132 1.22 -13.54 -19.31
N VAL A 133 0.22 -14.21 -18.77
CA VAL A 133 -1.13 -13.69 -18.59
C VAL A 133 -1.35 -13.45 -17.11
N SER A 134 -2.06 -12.37 -16.80
CA SER A 134 -2.50 -12.10 -15.44
C SER A 134 -4.01 -11.81 -15.41
N PHE A 135 -4.69 -12.35 -14.42
CA PHE A 135 -6.12 -12.16 -14.18
C PHE A 135 -6.38 -11.98 -12.68
N GLY A 136 -7.43 -11.24 -12.33
CA GLY A 136 -7.89 -11.13 -10.95
C GLY A 136 -8.39 -12.48 -10.43
N ALA A 137 -8.15 -12.77 -9.15
CA ALA A 137 -8.64 -14.02 -8.56
C ALA A 137 -10.17 -14.06 -8.57
N GLU A 138 -10.82 -12.92 -8.32
CA GLU A 138 -12.28 -12.79 -8.37
C GLU A 138 -12.83 -12.94 -9.78
N ASP A 139 -12.13 -12.44 -10.81
CA ASP A 139 -12.55 -12.62 -12.20
C ASP A 139 -12.62 -14.11 -12.58
N LEU A 140 -11.62 -14.90 -12.14
CA LEU A 140 -11.62 -16.35 -12.37
C LEU A 140 -12.76 -17.03 -11.62
N ARG A 141 -13.02 -16.64 -10.37
CA ARG A 141 -14.12 -17.18 -9.57
C ARG A 141 -15.47 -16.91 -10.25
N HIS A 142 -15.74 -15.65 -10.62
CA HIS A 142 -16.98 -15.27 -11.28
C HIS A 142 -17.15 -15.93 -12.64
N PHE A 143 -16.06 -16.11 -13.40
CA PHE A 143 -16.12 -16.85 -14.66
C PHE A 143 -16.53 -18.32 -14.44
N MET A 144 -15.95 -19.00 -13.45
CA MET A 144 -16.30 -20.38 -13.13
C MET A 144 -17.75 -20.51 -12.61
N GLU A 145 -18.22 -19.53 -11.85
CA GLU A 145 -19.61 -19.44 -11.39
C GLU A 145 -20.57 -19.26 -12.57
N PHE A 146 -20.32 -18.29 -13.45
CA PHE A 146 -21.10 -18.07 -14.68
C PHE A 146 -21.20 -19.34 -15.55
N VAL A 147 -20.08 -20.06 -15.74
CA VAL A 147 -20.08 -21.31 -16.53
C VAL A 147 -20.94 -22.39 -15.90
N ARG A 148 -20.93 -22.51 -14.57
CA ARG A 148 -21.70 -23.52 -13.84
C ARG A 148 -23.18 -23.17 -13.74
N GLU A 149 -23.51 -21.92 -13.43
CA GLU A 149 -24.86 -21.48 -13.10
C GLU A 149 -25.66 -21.05 -14.34
N ASP A 150 -25.06 -20.28 -15.25
CA ASP A 150 -25.77 -19.70 -16.40
C ASP A 150 -25.61 -20.52 -17.68
N VAL A 151 -24.43 -21.11 -17.90
CA VAL A 151 -24.17 -21.96 -19.08
C VAL A 151 -24.54 -23.42 -18.83
N GLY A 152 -24.54 -23.86 -17.57
CA GLY A 152 -24.96 -25.21 -17.17
C GLY A 152 -23.95 -26.31 -17.50
N ILE A 153 -22.68 -25.99 -17.73
CA ILE A 153 -21.63 -27.00 -17.92
C ILE A 153 -21.32 -27.62 -16.56
N LYS A 154 -21.66 -28.88 -16.40
CA LYS A 154 -21.29 -29.68 -15.21
C LYS A 154 -19.96 -30.37 -15.49
N GLU A 155 -19.11 -30.48 -14.46
CA GLU A 155 -17.95 -31.35 -14.52
C GLU A 155 -18.44 -32.79 -14.69
N ASP A 156 -18.19 -33.39 -15.85
CA ASP A 156 -18.36 -34.83 -16.05
C ASP A 156 -17.39 -35.53 -15.10
N THR A 157 -17.93 -36.05 -13.99
CA THR A 157 -17.23 -36.94 -13.05
C THR A 157 -17.50 -38.38 -13.42
#